data_AF-A0A352MWR5-F1
#
_entry.id   AF-A0A352MWR5-F1
#
_cell.length_a   1.000
_cell.length_b   1.000
_cell.length_c   1.000
_cell.angle_alpha   90.00
_cell.angle_beta   90.00
_cell.angle_gamma   90.00
#
_symmetry.space_group_name_H-M   'P 1'
#
loop_
_entity.id
_entity.type
_entity.pdbx_description
1 polymer ?
#
loop_
_entity_poly.entity_id
_entity_poly.type
_entity_poly.pdbx_seq_one_letter_code
_entity_poly.pdbx_strand_id
1 'polypeptide(L)'
;MKVEKNNKKILLKIIFVIVSLLLYNSSILLIKELTDLDELWNFNFANNMANGLVPYKDFNMIQMPLLPMLASIFLKIFGQEVMVMRFLAVCLITYIEITVFFILDKLKVKDYIKYLILIFICFIITPYIAIDYNYMILAILLTIIYIEIKSYLRNEKILVYNLKIDFIIGILAGLCFTSKLVSLYMVYNLKKFL
;
A
#
# COMPACT_ATOMS: atom_id res chain seq x y z
N MET A 1 -1.36 18.03 31.92
CA MET A 1 -1.06 16.74 32.59
C MET A 1 -2.00 15.57 32.26
N LYS A 2 -3.32 15.55 32.60
CA LYS A 2 -4.23 14.41 32.24
C LYS A 2 -4.45 14.23 30.72
N VAL A 3 -4.63 15.33 29.99
CA VAL A 3 -4.82 15.33 28.52
C VAL A 3 -3.56 14.85 27.78
N GLU A 4 -2.38 15.34 28.16
CA GLU A 4 -1.10 14.88 27.59
C GLU A 4 -0.84 13.40 27.87
N LYS A 5 -1.18 12.92 29.09
CA LYS A 5 -1.05 11.50 29.45
C LYS A 5 -1.97 10.62 28.60
N ASN A 6 -3.12 11.14 28.16
CA ASN A 6 -4.03 10.42 27.27
C ASN A 6 -3.51 10.37 25.82
N ASN A 7 -3.00 11.49 25.30
CA ASN A 7 -2.40 11.54 23.96
C ASN A 7 -1.17 10.63 23.83
N LYS A 8 -0.31 10.59 24.87
CA LYS A 8 0.83 9.66 24.91
C LYS A 8 0.39 8.19 24.88
N LYS A 9 -0.68 7.83 25.59
CA LYS A 9 -1.22 6.46 25.57
C LYS A 9 -1.76 6.07 24.19
N ILE A 10 -2.46 6.99 23.52
CA ILE A 10 -2.98 6.75 22.16
C ILE A 10 -1.83 6.56 21.17
N LEU A 11 -0.82 7.43 21.24
CA LEU A 11 0.38 7.32 20.39
C LEU A 11 1.10 5.99 20.60
N LEU A 12 1.32 5.59 21.86
CA LEU A 12 1.95 4.31 22.19
C LEU A 12 1.15 3.12 21.63
N LYS A 13 -0.18 3.17 21.70
CA LYS A 13 -1.05 2.13 21.14
C LYS A 13 -0.92 2.04 19.62
N ILE A 14 -0.85 3.17 18.92
CA ILE A 14 -0.64 3.20 17.46
C ILE A 14 0.73 2.64 17.10
N ILE A 15 1.80 3.09 17.79
CA ILE A 15 3.16 2.58 17.57
C ILE A 15 3.21 1.07 17.80
N PHE A 16 2.58 0.59 18.87
CA PHE A 16 2.52 -0.84 19.17
C PHE A 16 1.88 -1.63 18.01
N VAL A 17 0.74 -1.17 17.49
CA VAL A 17 0.08 -1.81 16.33
C VAL A 17 1.01 -1.84 15.11
N ILE A 18 1.65 -0.73 14.78
CA ILE A 18 2.57 -0.63 13.63
C ILE A 18 3.73 -1.62 13.79
N VAL A 19 4.36 -1.65 14.96
CA VAL A 19 5.49 -2.54 15.25
C VAL A 19 5.06 -4.00 15.21
N SER A 20 3.89 -4.34 15.78
CA SER A 20 3.35 -5.70 15.74
C SER A 20 3.12 -6.19 14.30
N LEU A 21 2.54 -5.34 13.44
CA LEU A 21 2.32 -5.68 12.03
C LEU A 21 3.63 -5.85 11.26
N LEU A 22 4.60 -4.94 11.46
CA LEU A 22 5.93 -5.06 10.85
C LEU A 22 6.62 -6.36 11.24
N LEU A 23 6.62 -6.70 12.54
CA LEU A 23 7.22 -7.94 13.03
C LEU A 23 6.51 -9.15 12.45
N TYR A 24 5.17 -9.17 12.47
CA TYR A 24 4.38 -10.25 11.90
C TYR A 24 4.68 -10.48 10.41
N ASN A 25 4.56 -9.44 9.58
CA ASN A 25 4.78 -9.52 8.14
C ASN A 25 6.24 -9.91 7.80
N SER A 26 7.21 -9.38 8.55
CA SER A 26 8.62 -9.76 8.39
C SER A 26 8.88 -11.22 8.76
N SER A 27 8.27 -11.71 9.84
CA SER A 27 8.46 -13.08 10.31
C SER A 27 7.93 -14.13 9.33
N ILE A 28 6.98 -13.75 8.47
CA ILE A 28 6.43 -14.62 7.42
C ILE A 28 7.27 -14.51 6.15
N LEU A 29 7.43 -13.30 5.62
CA LEU A 29 7.96 -13.13 4.27
C LEU A 29 9.47 -13.36 4.18
N LEU A 30 10.23 -12.95 5.21
CA LEU A 30 11.69 -12.99 5.13
C LEU A 30 12.24 -14.43 5.17
N ILE A 31 11.48 -15.37 5.74
CA ILE A 31 11.85 -16.79 5.81
C ILE A 31 11.11 -17.66 4.77
N LYS A 32 10.20 -17.07 3.97
CA LYS A 32 9.44 -17.77 2.93
C LYS A 32 10.41 -18.36 1.89
N GLU A 33 10.22 -19.61 1.50
CA GLU A 33 11.02 -20.20 0.42
C GLU A 33 10.76 -19.47 -0.92
N LEU A 34 11.79 -19.37 -1.77
CA LEU A 34 11.71 -18.68 -3.05
C LEU A 34 11.09 -19.59 -4.13
N THR A 35 9.82 -19.91 -3.96
CA THR A 35 9.05 -20.75 -4.89
C THR A 35 7.98 -19.98 -5.67
N ASP A 36 7.78 -18.71 -5.31
CA ASP A 36 6.75 -17.84 -5.88
C ASP A 36 7.24 -17.23 -7.20
N LEU A 37 6.58 -17.60 -8.30
CA LEU A 37 6.96 -17.14 -9.63
C LEU A 37 6.72 -15.64 -9.80
N ASP A 38 5.66 -15.09 -9.19
CA ASP A 38 5.33 -13.67 -9.30
C ASP A 38 6.35 -12.80 -8.55
N GLU A 39 6.88 -13.30 -7.42
CA GLU A 39 8.00 -12.68 -6.71
C GLU A 39 9.24 -12.57 -7.60
N LEU A 40 9.61 -13.66 -8.28
CA LEU A 40 10.77 -13.70 -9.18
C LEU A 40 10.60 -12.79 -10.40
N TRP A 41 9.41 -12.76 -11.01
CA TRP A 41 9.13 -11.86 -12.12
C TRP A 41 9.28 -10.39 -11.72
N ASN A 42 8.66 -9.99 -10.60
CA ASN A 42 8.72 -8.61 -10.12
C ASN A 42 10.16 -8.20 -9.75
N PHE A 43 10.93 -9.10 -9.15
CA PHE A 43 12.36 -8.87 -8.91
C PHE A 43 13.14 -8.68 -10.22
N ASN A 44 12.98 -9.58 -11.20
CA ASN A 44 13.72 -9.50 -12.46
C ASN A 44 13.41 -8.21 -13.24
N PHE A 45 12.14 -7.78 -13.28
CA PHE A 45 11.79 -6.51 -13.93
C PHE A 45 12.45 -5.32 -13.26
N ALA A 46 12.42 -5.26 -11.92
CA ALA A 46 13.06 -4.18 -11.17
C ALA A 46 14.59 -4.22 -11.33
N ASN A 47 15.18 -5.42 -11.35
CA ASN A 47 16.62 -5.60 -11.51
C ASN A 47 17.12 -5.17 -12.90
N ASN A 48 16.37 -5.51 -13.95
CA ASN A 48 16.66 -5.05 -15.31
C ASN A 48 16.69 -3.52 -15.39
N MET A 49 15.70 -2.86 -14.80
CA MET A 49 15.67 -1.39 -14.74
C MET A 49 16.81 -0.82 -13.89
N ALA A 50 17.16 -1.47 -12.77
CA ALA A 50 18.29 -1.07 -11.95
C ALA A 50 19.62 -1.15 -12.72
N ASN A 51 19.72 -2.05 -13.69
CA ASN A 51 20.86 -2.19 -14.60
C ASN A 51 20.79 -1.28 -15.83
N GLY A 52 19.78 -0.41 -15.93
CA GLY A 52 19.66 0.59 -16.99
C GLY A 52 18.93 0.10 -18.25
N LEU A 53 18.32 -1.09 -18.22
CA LEU A 53 17.50 -1.58 -19.31
C LEU A 53 16.14 -0.87 -19.33
N VAL A 54 15.65 -0.55 -20.52
CA VAL A 54 14.41 0.18 -20.74
C VAL A 54 13.24 -0.80 -20.96
N PRO A 55 12.15 -0.71 -20.19
CA PRO A 55 10.99 -1.60 -20.36
C PRO A 55 10.37 -1.46 -21.76
N TYR A 56 9.89 -2.57 -22.30
CA TYR A 56 9.29 -2.72 -23.64
C TYR A 56 10.23 -2.46 -24.83
N LYS A 57 11.48 -2.08 -24.56
CA LYS A 57 12.52 -1.93 -25.57
C LYS A 57 13.57 -3.02 -25.43
N ASP A 58 14.14 -3.14 -24.23
CA ASP A 58 15.25 -4.06 -23.94
C ASP A 58 14.75 -5.37 -23.29
N PHE A 59 13.56 -5.33 -22.67
CA PHE A 59 12.89 -6.52 -22.15
C PHE A 59 11.36 -6.36 -22.15
N ASN A 60 10.66 -7.48 -22.29
CA ASN A 60 9.20 -7.51 -22.35
C ASN A 60 8.58 -7.56 -20.94
N MET A 61 7.45 -6.88 -20.78
CA MET A 61 6.64 -6.91 -19.57
C MET A 61 5.16 -6.97 -19.96
N ILE A 62 4.36 -7.71 -19.19
CA ILE A 62 2.90 -7.75 -19.36
C ILE A 62 2.24 -6.60 -18.60
N GLN A 63 2.79 -6.26 -17.43
CA GLN A 63 2.32 -5.19 -16.55
C GLN A 63 2.95 -3.85 -16.90
N MET A 64 2.34 -2.74 -16.44
CA MET A 64 2.92 -1.40 -16.55
C MET A 64 4.11 -1.21 -15.61
N PRO A 65 5.08 -0.34 -15.95
CA PRO A 65 6.41 -0.40 -15.34
C PRO A 65 6.52 0.34 -13.99
N LEU A 66 5.48 1.02 -13.49
CA LEU A 66 5.62 1.91 -12.32
C LEU A 66 6.20 1.19 -11.09
N LEU A 67 5.65 0.03 -10.70
CA LEU A 67 6.14 -0.69 -9.51
C LEU A 67 7.60 -1.13 -9.69
N PRO A 68 7.98 -1.83 -10.78
CA PRO A 68 9.38 -2.19 -11.01
C PRO A 68 10.31 -0.98 -11.10
N MET A 69 9.87 0.14 -11.67
CA MET A 69 10.67 1.38 -11.71
C MET A 69 10.95 1.91 -10.31
N LEU A 70 9.93 2.00 -9.45
CA LEU A 70 10.10 2.44 -8.06
C LEU A 70 11.01 1.47 -7.29
N ALA A 71 10.77 0.17 -7.43
CA ALA A 71 11.55 -0.87 -6.77
C ALA A 71 13.02 -0.88 -7.24
N SER A 72 13.28 -0.57 -8.52
CA SER A 72 14.63 -0.50 -9.09
C SER A 72 15.52 0.54 -8.38
N ILE A 73 14.93 1.65 -7.91
CA ILE A 73 15.65 2.68 -7.16
C ILE A 73 16.19 2.10 -5.86
N PHE A 74 15.39 1.31 -5.15
CA PHE A 74 15.80 0.64 -3.92
C PHE A 74 16.84 -0.45 -4.20
N LEU A 75 16.67 -1.25 -5.26
CA LEU A 75 17.69 -2.23 -5.65
C LEU A 75 19.04 -1.57 -5.98
N LYS A 76 19.02 -0.38 -6.60
CA LYS A 76 20.23 0.39 -6.90
C LYS A 76 20.95 0.87 -5.63
N ILE A 77 20.20 1.24 -4.60
CA ILE A 77 20.73 1.83 -3.35
C ILE A 77 21.15 0.75 -2.35
N PHE A 78 20.33 -0.28 -2.15
CA PHE A 78 20.48 -1.27 -1.08
C PHE A 78 21.04 -2.62 -1.55
N GLY A 79 21.18 -2.82 -2.87
CA GLY A 79 21.67 -4.05 -3.47
C GLY A 79 20.61 -4.75 -4.32
N GLN A 80 21.06 -5.43 -5.37
CA GLN A 80 20.21 -6.15 -6.33
C GLN A 80 19.86 -7.55 -5.84
N GLU A 81 19.28 -7.63 -4.64
CA GLU A 81 18.94 -8.89 -3.96
C GLU A 81 17.43 -9.02 -3.79
N VAL A 82 16.90 -10.24 -3.90
CA VAL A 82 15.47 -10.54 -3.69
C VAL A 82 15.03 -10.10 -2.29
N MET A 83 15.94 -10.18 -1.31
CA MET A 83 15.70 -9.75 0.06
C MET A 83 15.27 -8.27 0.15
N VAL A 84 15.83 -7.39 -0.70
CA VAL A 84 15.44 -5.97 -0.74
C VAL A 84 13.99 -5.82 -1.20
N MET A 85 13.57 -6.60 -2.20
CA MET A 85 12.16 -6.61 -2.64
C MET A 85 11.21 -7.12 -1.56
N ARG A 86 11.62 -8.13 -0.79
CA ARG A 86 10.85 -8.63 0.35
C ARG A 86 10.67 -7.58 1.43
N PHE A 87 11.72 -6.82 1.75
CA PHE A 87 11.58 -5.67 2.67
C PHE A 87 10.57 -4.64 2.14
N LEU A 88 10.62 -4.31 0.85
CA LEU A 88 9.63 -3.41 0.24
C LEU A 88 8.20 -3.95 0.34
N ALA A 89 8.00 -5.24 0.11
CA ALA A 89 6.69 -5.88 0.25
C ALA A 89 6.17 -5.79 1.69
N VAL A 90 7.02 -6.07 2.70
CA VAL A 90 6.66 -5.92 4.13
C VAL A 90 6.22 -4.49 4.42
N CYS A 91 6.96 -3.49 3.94
CA CYS A 91 6.59 -2.09 4.12
C CYS A 91 5.24 -1.75 3.46
N LEU A 92 5.03 -2.20 2.22
CA LEU A 92 3.81 -1.93 1.45
C LEU A 92 2.58 -2.57 2.10
N ILE A 93 2.66 -3.82 2.52
CA ILE A 93 1.54 -4.54 3.15
C ILE A 93 1.23 -3.97 4.51
N THR A 94 2.26 -3.68 5.32
CA THR A 94 2.06 -3.04 6.62
C THR A 94 1.41 -1.65 6.44
N TYR A 95 1.79 -0.90 5.41
CA TYR A 95 1.14 0.37 5.07
C TYR A 95 -0.36 0.21 4.76
N ILE A 96 -0.73 -0.81 3.98
CA ILE A 96 -2.14 -1.15 3.66
C ILE A 96 -2.91 -1.42 4.95
N GLU A 97 -2.40 -2.30 5.82
CA GLU A 97 -3.04 -2.69 7.08
C GLU A 97 -3.23 -1.48 8.02
N ILE A 98 -2.19 -0.64 8.16
CA ILE A 98 -2.25 0.59 8.96
C ILE A 98 -3.28 1.57 8.40
N THR A 99 -3.36 1.71 7.07
CA THR A 99 -4.32 2.61 6.43
C THR A 99 -5.75 2.13 6.67
N VAL A 100 -6.00 0.83 6.56
CA VAL A 100 -7.31 0.24 6.95
C VAL A 100 -7.62 0.52 8.42
N PHE A 101 -6.67 0.31 9.33
CA PHE A 101 -6.85 0.62 10.74
C PHE A 101 -7.28 2.07 10.98
N PHE A 102 -6.62 3.03 10.31
CA PHE A 102 -6.96 4.45 10.42
C PHE A 102 -8.31 4.80 9.78
N ILE A 103 -8.68 4.16 8.68
CA ILE A 103 -10.03 4.29 8.09
C ILE A 103 -11.09 3.85 9.11
N LEU A 104 -10.93 2.66 9.69
CA LEU A 104 -11.88 2.15 10.68
C LEU A 104 -11.94 3.03 11.94
N ASP A 105 -10.81 3.59 12.37
CA ASP A 105 -10.75 4.54 13.48
C ASP A 105 -11.53 5.84 13.17
N LYS A 106 -11.38 6.38 11.95
CA LYS A 106 -12.15 7.54 11.50
C LYS A 106 -13.64 7.29 11.40
N LEU A 107 -14.03 6.06 11.05
CA LEU A 107 -15.41 5.60 11.03
C LEU A 107 -15.97 5.28 12.43
N LYS A 108 -15.19 5.52 13.50
CA LYS A 108 -15.57 5.27 14.91
C LYS A 108 -15.98 3.81 15.16
N VAL A 109 -15.38 2.87 14.43
CA VAL A 109 -15.58 1.43 14.65
C VAL A 109 -15.00 1.06 16.02
N LYS A 110 -15.72 0.22 16.76
CA LYS A 110 -15.30 -0.22 18.11
C LYS A 110 -13.95 -0.92 18.04
N ASP A 111 -13.08 -0.65 19.03
CA ASP A 111 -11.69 -1.13 19.05
C ASP A 111 -11.56 -2.64 18.81
N TYR A 112 -12.36 -3.47 19.49
CA TYR A 112 -12.29 -4.93 19.32
C TYR A 112 -12.63 -5.38 17.89
N ILE A 113 -13.57 -4.70 17.22
CA ILE A 113 -13.93 -4.98 15.82
C ILE A 113 -12.77 -4.58 14.90
N LYS A 114 -12.13 -3.43 15.15
CA LYS A 114 -10.96 -2.99 14.37
C LYS A 114 -9.84 -4.02 14.40
N TYR A 115 -9.53 -4.54 15.59
CA TYR A 115 -8.50 -5.57 15.75
C TYR A 115 -8.90 -6.90 15.10
N LEU A 116 -10.17 -7.30 15.21
CA LEU A 116 -10.66 -8.51 14.56
C LEU A 116 -10.57 -8.43 13.03
N ILE A 117 -10.94 -7.28 12.45
CA ILE A 117 -10.79 -7.02 11.01
C ILE A 117 -9.31 -7.06 10.61
N LEU A 118 -8.42 -6.45 11.38
CA LEU A 118 -6.98 -6.50 11.09
C LEU A 118 -6.44 -7.93 11.10
N ILE A 119 -6.76 -8.72 12.12
CA ILE A 119 -6.33 -10.13 12.21
C ILE A 119 -6.86 -10.93 11.01
N PHE A 120 -8.11 -10.69 10.62
CA PHE A 120 -8.72 -11.33 9.46
C PHE A 120 -8.01 -10.95 8.15
N ILE A 121 -7.63 -9.68 7.98
CA ILE A 121 -6.85 -9.22 6.83
C ILE A 121 -5.48 -9.88 6.80
N CYS A 122 -4.75 -9.89 7.92
CA CYS A 122 -3.45 -10.55 8.04
C CYS A 122 -3.54 -12.03 7.63
N PHE A 123 -4.58 -12.73 8.11
CA PHE A 123 -4.82 -14.15 7.79
C PHE A 123 -5.06 -14.38 6.28
N ILE A 124 -5.86 -13.52 5.64
CA ILE A 124 -6.14 -13.63 4.20
C ILE A 124 -4.90 -13.34 3.35
N ILE A 125 -4.13 -12.33 3.72
CA ILE A 125 -3.00 -11.85 2.91
C ILE A 125 -1.80 -12.81 3.03
N THR A 126 -1.57 -13.41 4.20
CA THR A 126 -0.42 -14.29 4.51
C THR A 126 0.05 -15.21 3.37
N PRO A 127 -0.82 -16.06 2.78
CA PRO A 127 -0.39 -16.98 1.71
C PRO A 127 0.09 -16.27 0.42
N TYR A 128 -0.32 -15.03 0.20
CA TYR A 128 -0.07 -14.26 -1.02
C TYR A 128 0.89 -13.07 -0.80
N ILE A 129 1.58 -13.03 0.35
CA ILE A 129 2.53 -11.96 0.64
C ILE A 129 3.70 -12.04 -0.37
N ALA A 130 3.77 -11.02 -1.22
CA ALA A 130 4.87 -10.73 -2.14
C ALA A 130 4.78 -9.26 -2.58
N ILE A 131 5.86 -8.73 -3.16
CA ILE A 131 5.78 -7.44 -3.84
C ILE A 131 4.93 -7.61 -5.10
N ASP A 132 3.84 -6.84 -5.20
CA ASP A 132 2.95 -6.95 -6.36
C ASP A 132 2.24 -5.61 -6.63
N TYR A 133 1.94 -5.37 -7.90
CA TYR A 133 1.32 -4.13 -8.35
C TYR A 133 -0.13 -4.01 -7.86
N ASN A 134 -0.83 -5.12 -7.61
CA ASN A 134 -2.17 -5.11 -7.04
C ASN A 134 -2.14 -4.53 -5.61
N TYR A 135 -1.12 -4.88 -4.82
CA TYR A 135 -0.93 -4.27 -3.49
C TYR A 135 -0.61 -2.79 -3.58
N MET A 136 0.20 -2.36 -4.56
CA MET A 136 0.48 -0.94 -4.77
C MET A 136 -0.79 -0.15 -5.14
N ILE A 137 -1.62 -0.69 -6.04
CA ILE A 137 -2.91 -0.09 -6.41
C ILE A 137 -3.84 -0.03 -5.18
N LEU A 138 -3.91 -1.11 -4.40
CA LEU A 138 -4.71 -1.15 -3.18
C LEU A 138 -4.25 -0.09 -2.17
N ALA A 139 -2.95 0.06 -1.96
CA ALA A 139 -2.38 1.09 -1.09
C ALA A 139 -2.79 2.50 -1.54
N ILE A 140 -2.69 2.79 -2.84
CA ILE A 140 -3.10 4.09 -3.40
C ILE A 140 -4.61 4.32 -3.22
N LEU A 141 -5.44 3.32 -3.55
CA LEU A 141 -6.89 3.42 -3.40
C LEU A 141 -7.31 3.66 -1.94
N LEU A 142 -6.74 2.93 -1.00
CA LEU A 142 -7.01 3.14 0.43
C LEU A 142 -6.55 4.52 0.90
N THR A 143 -5.45 5.04 0.34
CA THR A 143 -4.99 6.41 0.62
C THR A 143 -6.00 7.44 0.16
N ILE A 144 -6.52 7.30 -1.07
CA ILE A 144 -7.57 8.18 -1.62
C ILE A 144 -8.81 8.11 -0.72
N ILE A 145 -9.29 6.92 -0.39
CA ILE A 145 -10.46 6.73 0.48
C ILE A 145 -10.24 7.38 1.85
N TYR A 146 -9.06 7.21 2.45
CA TYR A 146 -8.72 7.83 3.73
C TYR A 146 -8.75 9.36 3.66
N ILE A 147 -8.21 9.95 2.60
CA ILE A 147 -8.23 11.40 2.37
C ILE A 147 -9.66 11.90 2.21
N GLU A 148 -10.49 11.21 1.42
CA GLU A 148 -11.89 11.57 1.19
C GLU A 148 -12.72 11.50 2.48
N ILE A 149 -12.61 10.42 3.26
CA ILE A 149 -13.26 10.29 4.57
C ILE A 149 -12.86 11.45 5.49
N LYS A 150 -11.57 11.82 5.51
CA LYS A 150 -11.07 12.93 6.32
C LYS A 150 -11.63 14.28 5.85
N SER A 151 -11.80 14.47 4.55
CA SER A 151 -12.41 15.67 3.96
C SER A 151 -13.90 15.75 4.31
N TYR A 152 -14.64 14.65 4.13
CA TYR A 152 -16.04 14.52 4.48
C TYR A 152 -16.29 14.84 5.96
N LEU A 153 -15.54 14.21 6.87
CA LEU A 153 -15.69 14.43 8.32
C LEU A 153 -15.38 15.87 8.75
N ARG A 154 -14.64 16.64 7.94
CA ARG A 154 -14.34 18.05 8.22
C ARG A 154 -15.42 18.99 7.71
N ASN A 155 -16.03 18.67 6.56
CA ASN A 155 -16.90 19.58 5.83
C ASN A 155 -18.38 19.16 5.83
N GLU A 156 -18.71 17.98 6.36
CA GLU A 156 -20.05 17.35 6.37
C GLU A 156 -20.70 17.23 4.98
N LYS A 157 -19.88 17.20 3.93
CA LYS A 157 -20.32 17.12 2.53
C LYS A 157 -19.44 16.14 1.78
N ILE A 158 -20.08 15.26 1.01
CA ILE A 158 -19.44 14.09 0.36
C ILE A 158 -18.47 14.51 -0.75
N LEU A 159 -18.64 15.70 -1.33
CA LEU A 159 -17.79 16.22 -2.41
C LEU A 159 -17.59 17.73 -2.24
N VAL A 160 -16.61 18.13 -1.43
CA VAL A 160 -16.20 19.53 -1.33
C VAL A 160 -14.96 19.72 -2.17
N TYR A 161 -15.11 20.45 -3.27
CA TYR A 161 -13.99 20.85 -4.08
C TYR A 161 -12.94 21.57 -3.22
N ASN A 162 -11.74 20.99 -3.21
CA ASN A 162 -10.57 21.55 -2.60
C ASN A 162 -9.40 21.28 -3.53
N LEU A 163 -9.03 22.31 -4.30
CA LEU A 163 -8.00 22.24 -5.35
C LEU A 163 -6.73 21.49 -4.90
N LYS A 164 -6.26 21.68 -3.66
CA LYS A 164 -5.07 20.98 -3.16
C LYS A 164 -5.30 19.49 -2.96
N ILE A 165 -6.44 19.12 -2.35
CA ILE A 165 -6.79 17.73 -2.07
C ILE A 165 -7.11 16.99 -3.38
N ASP A 166 -7.94 17.60 -4.23
CA ASP A 166 -8.36 17.03 -5.51
C ASP A 166 -7.18 16.82 -6.46
N PHE A 167 -6.20 17.74 -6.44
CA PHE A 167 -4.98 17.59 -7.21
C PHE A 167 -4.13 16.40 -6.72
N ILE A 168 -4.00 16.20 -5.41
CA ILE A 168 -3.30 15.03 -4.83
C ILE A 168 -4.03 13.75 -5.21
N ILE A 169 -5.36 13.71 -5.07
CA ILE A 169 -6.17 12.56 -5.46
C ILE A 169 -6.02 12.27 -6.97
N GLY A 170 -5.99 13.32 -7.81
CA GLY A 170 -5.73 13.20 -9.24
C GLY A 170 -4.38 12.57 -9.57
N ILE A 171 -3.30 12.98 -8.88
CA ILE A 171 -1.98 12.36 -9.03
C ILE A 171 -2.03 10.88 -8.61
N LEU A 172 -2.60 10.58 -7.44
CA LEU A 172 -2.73 9.22 -6.94
C LEU A 172 -3.52 8.32 -7.92
N ALA A 173 -4.65 8.81 -8.43
CA ALA A 173 -5.45 8.12 -9.44
C ALA A 173 -4.66 7.92 -10.75
N GLY A 174 -3.86 8.89 -11.16
CA GLY A 174 -2.95 8.78 -12.31
C GLY A 174 -1.86 7.71 -12.09
N LEU A 175 -1.32 7.58 -10.87
CA LEU A 175 -0.36 6.53 -10.55
C LEU A 175 -1.00 5.13 -10.66
N CYS A 176 -2.25 4.96 -10.22
CA CYS A 176 -2.99 3.71 -10.44
C CYS A 176 -3.07 3.34 -11.92
N PHE A 177 -3.35 4.32 -12.79
CA PHE A 177 -3.38 4.11 -14.24
C PHE A 177 -2.05 3.54 -14.75
N THR A 178 -0.92 4.12 -14.32
CA THR A 178 0.43 3.66 -14.71
C THR A 178 0.89 2.35 -14.04
N SER A 179 0.04 1.74 -13.20
CA SER A 179 0.36 0.50 -12.48
C SER A 179 -0.30 -0.73 -13.13
N LYS A 180 -1.53 -0.60 -13.64
CA LYS A 180 -2.24 -1.67 -14.37
C LYS A 180 -3.34 -1.10 -15.24
N LEU A 181 -3.47 -1.59 -16.47
CA LEU A 181 -4.49 -1.17 -17.44
C LEU A 181 -5.94 -1.35 -16.90
N VAL A 182 -6.21 -2.41 -16.12
CA VAL A 182 -7.55 -2.74 -15.58
C VAL A 182 -8.00 -1.77 -14.47
N SER A 183 -7.10 -0.95 -13.91
CA SER A 183 -7.45 0.08 -12.92
C SER A 183 -8.44 1.13 -13.48
N LEU A 184 -8.53 1.25 -14.81
CA LEU A 184 -9.52 2.05 -15.54
C LEU A 184 -10.96 1.70 -15.10
N TYR A 185 -11.26 0.42 -14.89
CA TYR A 185 -12.62 -0.04 -14.57
C TYR A 185 -13.05 0.36 -13.15
N MET A 186 -12.12 0.44 -12.20
CA MET A 186 -12.41 0.85 -10.82
C MET A 186 -12.61 2.36 -10.70
N VAL A 187 -11.72 3.16 -11.30
CA VAL A 187 -11.82 4.63 -11.26
C VAL A 187 -13.05 5.12 -12.02
N TYR A 188 -13.36 4.51 -13.17
CA TYR A 188 -14.55 4.85 -13.95
C TYR A 188 -15.85 4.49 -13.24
N ASN A 189 -15.92 3.34 -12.55
CA ASN A 189 -17.12 2.96 -11.81
C ASN A 189 -17.30 3.69 -10.49
N LEU A 190 -16.23 4.09 -9.79
CA LEU A 190 -16.33 4.92 -8.58
C LEU A 190 -17.08 6.24 -8.82
N LYS A 191 -16.92 6.85 -10.00
CA LYS A 191 -17.68 8.04 -10.42
C LYS A 191 -19.14 7.78 -10.81
N LYS A 192 -19.52 6.51 -11.00
CA LYS A 192 -20.87 6.11 -11.43
C LYS A 192 -21.77 5.70 -10.25
N PHE A 193 -21.18 5.46 -9.08
CA PHE A 193 -21.85 5.07 -7.84
C PHE A 193 -21.86 6.16 -6.76
N LEU A 194 -21.24 7.32 -7.02
CA LEU A 194 -21.32 8.56 -6.24
C LEU A 194 -22.10 9.60 -7.04
#